data_AF-A0A379AB96-F1
#
_entry.id   AF-A0A379AB96-F1
#
_cell.length_a   1.000
_cell.length_b   1.000
_cell.length_c   1.000
_cell.angle_alpha   90.00
_cell.angle_beta   90.00
_cell.angle_gamma   90.00
#
_symmetry.space_group_name_H-M   'P 1'
#
loop_
_entity.id
_entity.type
_entity.pdbx_description
1 polymer ?
#
loop_
_entity_poly.entity_id
_entity_poly.type
_entity_poly.pdbx_seq_one_letter_code
_entity_poly.pdbx_strand_id
1 'polypeptide(L)'
;MTILIAGGGMTGATLAMAISHLTQGTLPVTLIESSEPGSRAHPGFDGRAIALSAGTCQQLADINLWQHIARCATPITDIHVSDRGHAGFVSLAASDYAIPALGQVVELFDVGQRLFAELKKAPGVTLRCPARVIQANRHEQQVEVTLDSGEQLSGKLLVAADGTRSALAASCGIQWQRDDYEQLAVIANVSTALPPSGPGI
;
A
#
# COMPACT_ATOMS: atom_id res chain seq x y z
N MET A 1 -24.81 0.96 -4.19
CA MET A 1 -23.77 2.00 -4.40
C MET A 1 -22.48 1.27 -4.70
N THR A 2 -21.73 1.61 -5.75
CA THR A 2 -20.46 0.93 -6.08
C THR A 2 -19.31 1.91 -6.00
N ILE A 3 -18.21 1.51 -5.37
CA ILE A 3 -16.96 2.27 -5.32
C ILE A 3 -16.00 1.69 -6.36
N LEU A 4 -15.44 2.56 -7.20
CA LEU A 4 -14.37 2.20 -8.12
C LEU A 4 -13.04 2.67 -7.51
N ILE A 5 -12.04 1.80 -7.48
CA ILE A 5 -10.69 2.13 -7.03
C ILE A 5 -9.74 1.87 -8.19
N ALA A 6 -9.08 2.92 -8.68
CA ALA A 6 -8.08 2.82 -9.73
C ALA A 6 -6.69 2.75 -9.11
N GLY A 7 -5.98 1.63 -9.30
CA GLY A 7 -4.70 1.33 -8.67
C GLY A 7 -4.87 0.34 -7.51
N GLY A 8 -4.30 -0.84 -7.68
CA GLY A 8 -4.24 -1.95 -6.72
C GLY A 8 -2.93 -2.05 -5.96
N GLY A 9 -2.07 -1.03 -5.97
CA GLY A 9 -0.93 -0.96 -5.03
C GLY A 9 -1.38 -0.96 -3.55
N MET A 10 -0.42 -0.90 -2.62
CA MET A 10 -0.66 -0.94 -1.16
C MET A 10 -1.90 -0.14 -0.72
N THR A 11 -2.03 1.12 -1.13
CA THR A 11 -3.14 2.00 -0.74
C THR A 11 -4.49 1.50 -1.23
N GLY A 12 -4.62 1.20 -2.53
CA GLY A 12 -5.89 0.77 -3.12
C GLY A 12 -6.32 -0.63 -2.68
N ALA A 13 -5.36 -1.56 -2.58
CA ALA A 13 -5.59 -2.89 -2.03
C ALA A 13 -6.07 -2.84 -0.58
N THR A 14 -5.39 -2.04 0.26
CA THR A 14 -5.78 -1.86 1.68
C THR A 14 -7.17 -1.25 1.80
N LEU A 15 -7.49 -0.22 1.00
CA LEU A 15 -8.81 0.41 1.01
C LEU A 15 -9.92 -0.58 0.60
N ALA A 16 -9.72 -1.35 -0.48
CA ALA A 16 -10.70 -2.34 -0.92
C ALA A 16 -10.98 -3.40 0.16
N MET A 17 -9.91 -3.91 0.79
CA MET A 17 -10.03 -4.87 1.91
C MET A 17 -10.72 -4.25 3.12
N ALA A 18 -10.40 -3.01 3.48
CA ALA A 18 -11.04 -2.31 4.59
C ALA A 18 -12.54 -2.11 4.35
N ILE A 19 -12.95 -1.68 3.15
CA ILE A 19 -14.37 -1.54 2.81
C ILE A 19 -15.08 -2.89 2.86
N SER A 20 -14.48 -3.93 2.28
CA SER A 20 -15.01 -5.29 2.32
C SER A 20 -15.23 -5.77 3.76
N HIS A 21 -14.24 -5.60 4.62
CA HIS A 21 -14.29 -5.99 6.02
C HIS A 21 -15.34 -5.19 6.81
N LEU A 22 -15.31 -3.86 6.74
CA LEU A 22 -16.20 -2.99 7.52
C LEU A 22 -17.67 -3.13 7.10
N THR A 23 -17.92 -3.43 5.83
CA THR A 23 -19.28 -3.55 5.29
C THR A 23 -19.75 -5.00 5.12
N GLN A 24 -18.89 -5.97 5.42
CA GLN A 24 -19.16 -7.40 5.18
C GLN A 24 -19.58 -7.68 3.72
N GLY A 25 -18.97 -6.96 2.77
CA GLY A 25 -19.25 -7.05 1.34
C GLY A 25 -20.58 -6.45 0.86
N THR A 26 -21.35 -5.81 1.75
CA THR A 26 -22.62 -5.16 1.37
C THR A 26 -22.42 -3.91 0.52
N LEU A 27 -21.23 -3.30 0.55
CA LEU A 27 -20.85 -2.20 -0.33
C LEU A 27 -19.91 -2.71 -1.43
N PRO A 28 -20.40 -2.86 -2.68
CA PRO A 28 -19.58 -3.31 -3.79
C PRO A 28 -18.39 -2.39 -4.09
N VAL A 29 -17.23 -3.00 -4.30
CA VAL A 29 -15.98 -2.36 -4.70
C VAL A 29 -15.46 -3.02 -5.97
N THR A 30 -15.11 -2.23 -6.98
CA THR A 30 -14.32 -2.70 -8.13
C THR A 30 -12.92 -2.11 -8.05
N LEU A 31 -11.93 -2.96 -7.81
CA LEU A 31 -10.52 -2.58 -7.79
C LEU A 31 -9.90 -2.84 -9.18
N ILE A 32 -9.34 -1.82 -9.81
CA ILE A 32 -8.79 -1.85 -11.16
C ILE A 32 -7.28 -1.70 -11.06
N GLU A 33 -6.52 -2.72 -11.46
CA GLU A 33 -5.05 -2.70 -11.46
C GLU A 33 -4.50 -3.14 -12.80
N SER A 34 -3.51 -2.40 -13.28
CA SER A 34 -2.83 -2.59 -14.56
C SER A 34 -1.94 -3.84 -14.60
N SER A 35 -1.41 -4.28 -13.46
CA SER A 35 -0.38 -5.31 -13.37
C SER A 35 -0.67 -6.32 -12.27
N GLU A 36 -0.54 -7.62 -12.55
CA GLU A 36 -0.53 -8.62 -11.48
C GLU A 36 0.77 -8.53 -10.66
N PRO A 37 0.76 -8.80 -9.34
CA PRO A 37 1.96 -8.82 -8.50
C PRO A 37 2.79 -10.10 -8.70
N GLY A 38 2.82 -10.65 -9.93
CA GLY A 38 3.56 -11.88 -10.27
C GLY A 38 5.06 -11.64 -10.49
N SER A 39 5.52 -10.39 -10.50
CA SER A 39 6.93 -10.06 -10.64
C SER A 39 7.32 -8.87 -9.76
N ARG A 40 8.61 -8.75 -9.45
CA ARG A 40 9.19 -7.61 -8.71
C ARG A 40 9.17 -6.29 -9.50
N ALA A 41 8.62 -6.29 -10.72
CA ALA A 41 8.44 -5.08 -11.52
C ALA A 41 7.10 -4.37 -11.25
N HIS A 42 6.25 -4.91 -10.37
CA HIS A 42 4.97 -4.29 -10.03
C HIS A 42 5.17 -2.90 -9.39
N PRO A 43 4.53 -1.82 -9.88
CA PRO A 43 4.79 -0.45 -9.42
C PRO A 43 4.57 -0.19 -7.93
N GLY A 44 3.61 -0.93 -7.33
CA GLY A 44 3.27 -0.83 -5.90
C GLY A 44 3.79 -1.99 -5.04
N PHE A 45 4.40 -3.02 -5.64
CA PHE A 45 4.80 -4.28 -4.98
C PHE A 45 6.11 -4.80 -5.56
N ASP A 46 7.10 -3.91 -5.64
CA ASP A 46 8.43 -4.22 -6.12
C ASP A 46 9.32 -4.78 -4.99
N GLY A 47 10.62 -4.91 -5.25
CA GLY A 47 11.59 -5.41 -4.28
C GLY A 47 11.93 -4.45 -3.12
N ARG A 48 11.24 -3.32 -2.95
CA ARG A 48 11.49 -2.42 -1.81
C ARG A 48 10.92 -3.01 -0.53
N ALA A 49 11.56 -2.68 0.60
CA ALA A 49 11.03 -2.88 1.93
C ALA A 49 10.52 -1.54 2.51
N ILE A 50 9.47 -1.60 3.32
CA ILE A 50 8.95 -0.44 4.06
C ILE A 50 8.87 -0.76 5.55
N ALA A 51 9.04 0.27 6.38
CA ALA A 51 8.80 0.19 7.81
C ALA A 51 7.37 0.65 8.13
N LEU A 52 6.60 -0.22 8.75
CA LEU A 52 5.27 0.06 9.31
C LEU A 52 5.44 0.37 10.80
N SER A 53 4.84 1.47 11.26
CA SER A 53 4.81 1.76 12.71
C SER A 53 3.94 0.74 13.45
N ALA A 54 4.17 0.56 14.76
CA ALA A 54 3.29 -0.27 15.58
C ALA A 54 1.81 0.16 15.48
N GLY A 55 1.54 1.46 15.41
CA GLY A 55 0.18 1.99 15.21
C GLY A 55 -0.43 1.60 13.86
N THR A 56 0.37 1.59 12.79
CA THR A 56 -0.07 1.10 11.48
C THR A 56 -0.38 -0.38 11.52
N CYS A 57 0.47 -1.20 12.16
CA CYS A 57 0.20 -2.63 12.35
C CYS A 57 -1.11 -2.88 13.11
N GLN A 58 -1.40 -2.08 14.14
CA GLN A 58 -2.66 -2.16 14.88
C GLN A 58 -3.85 -1.82 13.99
N GLN A 59 -3.81 -0.72 13.25
CA GLN A 59 -4.88 -0.34 12.33
C GLN A 59 -5.14 -1.40 11.25
N LEU A 60 -4.07 -2.03 10.74
CA LEU A 60 -4.18 -3.14 9.80
C LEU A 60 -4.76 -4.39 10.47
N ALA A 61 -4.52 -4.62 11.75
CA ALA A 61 -5.11 -5.73 12.50
C ALA A 61 -6.61 -5.53 12.73
N ASP A 62 -7.02 -4.29 13.02
CA ASP A 62 -8.42 -3.93 13.26
C ASP A 62 -9.32 -4.17 12.03
N ILE A 63 -8.75 -4.11 10.82
CA ILE A 63 -9.44 -4.45 9.57
C ILE A 63 -9.14 -5.88 9.08
N ASN A 64 -8.58 -6.73 9.95
CA ASN A 64 -8.21 -8.10 9.64
C ASN A 64 -7.34 -8.19 8.37
N LEU A 65 -6.31 -7.35 8.26
CA LEU A 65 -5.30 -7.39 7.20
C LEU A 65 -3.93 -7.82 7.72
N TRP A 66 -3.56 -7.36 8.92
CA TRP A 66 -2.23 -7.57 9.48
C TRP A 66 -1.84 -9.05 9.55
N GLN A 67 -2.75 -9.93 9.98
CA GLN A 67 -2.46 -11.35 10.14
C GLN A 67 -2.14 -12.08 8.81
N HIS A 68 -2.49 -11.49 7.66
CA HIS A 68 -2.09 -12.02 6.36
C HIS A 68 -0.64 -11.66 6.00
N ILE A 69 -0.13 -10.56 6.55
CA ILE A 69 1.19 -9.98 6.24
C ILE A 69 2.22 -10.31 7.33
N ALA A 70 1.81 -10.43 8.59
CA ALA A 70 2.70 -10.57 9.75
C ALA A 70 3.74 -11.69 9.63
N ARG A 71 3.46 -12.75 8.85
CA ARG A 71 4.38 -13.87 8.64
C ARG A 71 5.63 -13.53 7.80
N CYS A 72 5.59 -12.46 7.01
CA CYS A 72 6.74 -11.97 6.24
C CYS A 72 7.22 -10.61 6.76
N ALA A 73 6.91 -10.30 8.02
CA ALA A 73 7.31 -9.07 8.67
C ALA A 73 8.46 -9.32 9.65
N THR A 74 9.40 -8.39 9.70
CA THR A 74 10.52 -8.42 10.63
C THR A 74 10.34 -7.34 11.70
N PRO A 75 10.33 -7.69 13.00
CA PRO A 75 10.09 -6.74 14.06
C PRO A 75 11.24 -5.72 14.20
N ILE A 76 10.86 -4.47 14.42
CA ILE A 76 11.76 -3.38 14.81
C ILE A 76 11.70 -3.29 16.34
N THR A 77 12.64 -3.94 17.04
CA THR A 77 12.73 -3.90 18.51
C THR A 77 13.50 -2.68 19.00
N ASP A 78 14.45 -2.21 18.20
CA ASP A 78 15.39 -1.15 18.57
C ASP A 78 15.55 -0.17 17.40
N ILE A 79 15.54 1.12 17.69
CA ILE A 79 15.85 2.19 16.74
C ILE A 79 17.02 2.99 17.30
N HIS A 80 18.09 3.11 16.53
CA HIS A 80 19.22 3.97 16.83
C HIS A 80 19.34 5.07 15.79
N VAL A 81 19.33 6.32 16.24
CA VAL A 81 19.48 7.51 15.41
C VAL A 81 20.73 8.25 15.85
N SER A 82 21.67 8.44 14.92
CA SER A 82 22.88 9.22 15.11
C SER A 82 23.14 10.10 13.89
N ASP A 83 23.93 11.15 14.08
CA ASP A 83 24.33 12.05 13.00
C ASP A 83 25.85 12.12 12.88
N ARG A 84 26.34 12.04 11.65
CA ARG A 84 27.77 11.96 11.36
C ARG A 84 28.44 13.28 11.72
N GLY A 85 29.40 13.21 12.64
CA GLY A 85 30.14 14.39 13.11
C GLY A 85 29.56 15.02 14.37
N HIS A 86 28.45 14.47 14.90
CA HIS A 86 27.83 14.91 16.14
C HIS A 86 27.86 13.80 17.19
N ALA A 87 28.06 14.15 18.46
CA ALA A 87 28.13 13.19 19.56
C ALA A 87 26.75 12.78 20.11
N GLY A 88 25.70 13.49 19.72
CA GLY A 88 24.33 13.18 20.13
C GLY A 88 23.78 11.96 19.40
N PHE A 89 23.08 11.10 20.14
CA PHE A 89 22.33 9.99 19.58
C PHE A 89 21.03 9.79 20.37
N VAL A 90 20.06 9.15 19.73
CA VAL A 90 18.80 8.72 20.34
C VAL A 90 18.67 7.22 20.12
N SER A 91 18.36 6.50 21.19
CA SER A 91 18.00 5.09 21.13
C SER A 91 16.60 4.90 21.68
N LEU A 92 15.81 4.08 21.01
CA LEU A 92 14.46 3.68 21.42
C LEU A 92 14.43 2.16 21.45
N ALA A 93 14.05 1.58 22.58
CA ALA A 93 13.80 0.14 22.69
C ALA A 93 12.30 -0.11 22.91
N ALA A 94 11.75 -1.13 22.26
CA ALA A 94 10.34 -1.51 22.41
C ALA A 94 9.98 -1.83 23.89
N SER A 95 10.95 -2.37 24.64
CA SER A 95 10.82 -2.64 26.07
C SER A 95 10.53 -1.40 26.91
N ASP A 96 11.05 -0.24 26.53
CA ASP A 96 10.85 1.02 27.26
C ASP A 96 9.38 1.47 27.24
N TYR A 97 8.63 0.99 26.24
CA TYR A 97 7.22 1.27 26.03
C TYR A 97 6.32 0.07 26.37
N ALA A 98 6.88 -1.02 26.88
CA ALA A 98 6.17 -2.28 27.16
C ALA A 98 5.39 -2.82 25.94
N ILE A 99 5.94 -2.67 24.74
CA ILE A 99 5.38 -3.22 23.50
C ILE A 99 6.35 -4.24 22.89
N PRO A 100 5.86 -5.21 22.09
CA PRO A 100 6.72 -6.23 21.52
C PRO A 100 7.65 -5.71 20.40
N ALA A 101 7.25 -4.65 19.71
CA ALA A 101 8.05 -4.00 18.67
C ALA A 101 7.58 -2.55 18.45
N LEU A 102 8.51 -1.66 18.09
CA LEU A 102 8.24 -0.26 17.70
C LEU A 102 7.57 -0.18 16.32
N GLY A 103 7.75 -1.22 15.51
CA GLY A 103 7.22 -1.33 14.16
C GLY A 103 7.64 -2.64 13.51
N GLN A 104 7.41 -2.74 12.21
CA GLN A 104 7.64 -3.95 11.43
C GLN A 104 8.16 -3.57 10.04
N VAL A 105 9.21 -4.23 9.56
CA VAL A 105 9.67 -4.12 8.19
C VAL A 105 9.01 -5.19 7.34
N VAL A 106 8.48 -4.82 6.18
CA VAL A 106 7.88 -5.76 5.22
C VAL A 106 8.42 -5.53 3.81
N GLU A 107 8.65 -6.61 3.06
CA GLU A 107 8.96 -6.54 1.63
C GLU A 107 7.67 -6.38 0.82
N LEU A 108 7.62 -5.35 -0.03
CA LEU A 108 6.40 -5.01 -0.76
C LEU A 108 5.98 -6.12 -1.72
N PHE A 109 6.92 -6.78 -2.40
CA PHE A 109 6.61 -7.90 -3.30
C PHE A 109 5.82 -9.01 -2.60
N ASP A 110 6.26 -9.46 -1.42
CA ASP A 110 5.60 -10.52 -0.67
C ASP A 110 4.24 -10.07 -0.11
N VAL A 111 4.16 -8.82 0.35
CA VAL A 111 2.90 -8.21 0.78
C VAL A 111 1.91 -8.19 -0.38
N GLY A 112 2.34 -7.80 -1.58
CA GLY A 112 1.50 -7.72 -2.77
C GLY A 112 0.89 -9.05 -3.16
N GLN A 113 1.70 -10.11 -3.18
CA GLN A 113 1.21 -11.47 -3.47
C GLN A 113 0.10 -11.89 -2.47
N ARG A 114 0.30 -11.61 -1.18
CA ARG A 114 -0.65 -11.94 -0.12
C ARG A 114 -1.93 -11.11 -0.23
N LEU A 115 -1.80 -9.80 -0.41
CA LEU A 115 -2.94 -8.90 -0.56
C LEU A 115 -3.81 -9.27 -1.77
N PHE A 116 -3.20 -9.59 -2.92
CA PHE A 116 -3.95 -9.99 -4.11
C PHE A 116 -4.66 -11.33 -3.95
N ALA A 117 -4.04 -12.29 -3.25
CA ALA A 117 -4.68 -13.56 -2.93
C ALA A 117 -5.92 -13.36 -2.06
N GLU A 118 -5.88 -12.42 -1.11
CA GLU A 118 -7.02 -12.11 -0.25
C GLU A 118 -8.08 -11.24 -0.94
N LEU A 119 -7.68 -10.27 -1.77
CA LEU A 119 -8.61 -9.47 -2.58
C LEU A 119 -9.50 -10.34 -3.48
N LYS A 120 -8.95 -11.42 -4.06
CA LYS A 120 -9.73 -12.37 -4.89
C LYS A 120 -10.81 -13.12 -4.10
N LYS A 121 -10.70 -13.18 -2.77
CA LYS A 121 -11.63 -13.87 -1.87
C LYS A 121 -12.53 -12.90 -1.10
N ALA A 122 -12.21 -11.61 -1.13
CA ALA A 122 -12.86 -10.60 -0.31
C ALA A 122 -14.32 -10.37 -0.75
N PRO A 123 -15.30 -10.51 0.15
CA PRO A 123 -16.71 -10.34 -0.20
C PRO A 123 -16.99 -8.91 -0.67
N GLY A 124 -17.76 -8.78 -1.74
CA GLY A 124 -18.09 -7.48 -2.34
C GLY A 124 -16.96 -6.83 -3.15
N VAL A 125 -15.77 -7.44 -3.25
CA VAL A 125 -14.66 -6.94 -4.07
C VAL A 125 -14.61 -7.66 -5.41
N THR A 126 -14.63 -6.89 -6.50
CA THR A 126 -14.33 -7.37 -7.85
C THR A 126 -12.97 -6.85 -8.27
N LEU A 127 -12.00 -7.75 -8.43
CA LEU A 127 -10.67 -7.40 -8.95
C LEU A 127 -10.67 -7.45 -10.48
N ARG A 128 -10.40 -6.31 -11.11
CA ARG A 128 -10.12 -6.16 -12.55
C ARG A 128 -8.63 -6.00 -12.74
N CYS A 129 -7.95 -7.10 -13.05
CA CYS A 129 -6.51 -7.13 -13.27
C CYS A 129 -6.17 -8.23 -14.29
N PRO A 130 -5.41 -7.93 -15.36
CA PRO A 130 -4.91 -6.61 -15.72
C PRO A 130 -6.02 -5.72 -16.33
N ALA A 131 -6.08 -4.45 -15.92
CA ALA A 131 -6.91 -3.42 -16.51
C ALA A 131 -6.42 -2.02 -16.11
N ARG A 132 -6.52 -1.05 -17.02
CA ARG A 132 -6.13 0.34 -16.73
C ARG A 132 -7.28 1.30 -17.00
N VAL A 133 -7.54 2.23 -16.07
CA VAL A 133 -8.44 3.36 -16.35
C VAL A 133 -7.73 4.36 -17.27
N ILE A 134 -8.31 4.62 -18.44
CA ILE A 134 -7.78 5.57 -19.42
C ILE A 134 -8.58 6.88 -19.46
N GLN A 135 -9.83 6.87 -19.02
CA GLN A 135 -10.70 8.03 -18.95
C GLN A 135 -11.66 7.92 -17.77
N ALA A 136 -12.00 9.06 -17.15
CA ALA A 136 -13.07 9.15 -16.18
C ALA A 136 -13.96 10.37 -16.48
N ASN A 137 -15.27 10.13 -16.53
CA ASN A 137 -16.30 11.14 -16.73
C ASN A 137 -17.14 11.23 -15.46
N ARG A 138 -17.24 12.44 -14.90
CA ARG A 138 -18.06 12.71 -13.71
C ARG A 138 -19.41 13.25 -14.15
N HIS A 139 -20.46 12.64 -13.65
CA HIS A 139 -21.85 13.10 -13.80
C HIS A 139 -22.40 13.47 -12.41
N GLU A 140 -23.56 14.12 -12.37
CA GLU A 140 -24.15 14.59 -11.10
C GLU A 140 -24.37 13.47 -10.07
N GLN A 141 -24.69 12.26 -10.53
CA GLN A 141 -25.06 11.15 -9.65
C GLN A 141 -24.12 9.94 -9.73
N GLN A 142 -23.11 9.96 -10.60
CA GLN A 142 -22.21 8.82 -10.81
C GLN A 142 -20.91 9.24 -11.49
N VAL A 143 -19.93 8.36 -11.46
CA VAL A 143 -18.70 8.42 -12.23
C VAL A 143 -18.65 7.22 -13.17
N GLU A 144 -18.31 7.48 -14.41
CA GLU A 144 -18.03 6.46 -15.42
C GLU A 144 -16.52 6.44 -15.67
N VAL A 145 -15.93 5.25 -15.71
CA VAL A 145 -14.54 5.05 -16.12
C VAL A 145 -14.49 4.17 -17.36
N THR A 146 -13.63 4.52 -18.29
CA THR A 146 -13.32 3.70 -19.47
C THR A 146 -12.00 2.98 -19.22
N LEU A 147 -12.01 1.67 -19.40
CA LEU A 147 -10.82 0.83 -19.34
C LEU A 147 -10.05 0.85 -20.67
N ASP A 148 -8.79 0.45 -20.65
CA ASP A 148 -7.94 0.27 -21.83
C ASP A 148 -8.47 -0.77 -22.83
N SER A 149 -9.31 -1.70 -22.37
CA SER A 149 -10.07 -2.62 -23.23
C SER A 149 -11.24 -1.95 -23.98
N GLY A 150 -11.63 -0.74 -23.60
CA GLY A 150 -12.86 -0.07 -24.04
C GLY A 150 -14.09 -0.38 -23.19
N GLU A 151 -14.01 -1.31 -22.22
CA GLU A 151 -15.10 -1.58 -21.27
C GLU A 151 -15.37 -0.32 -20.42
N GLN A 152 -16.65 0.00 -20.22
CA GLN A 152 -17.09 1.09 -19.35
C GLN A 152 -17.64 0.55 -18.04
N LEU A 153 -17.18 1.12 -16.93
CA LEU A 153 -17.64 0.80 -15.59
C LEU A 153 -18.24 2.05 -14.95
N SER A 154 -19.36 1.89 -14.25
CA SER A 154 -20.02 2.98 -13.53
C SER A 154 -20.01 2.73 -12.03
N GLY A 155 -19.80 3.80 -11.26
CA GLY A 155 -19.82 3.80 -9.80
C GLY A 155 -20.36 5.11 -9.24
N LYS A 156 -20.58 5.18 -7.93
CA LYS A 156 -20.96 6.42 -7.24
C LYS A 156 -19.74 7.21 -6.76
N LEU A 157 -18.60 6.55 -6.60
CA LEU A 157 -17.35 7.13 -6.15
C LEU A 157 -16.20 6.50 -6.93
N LEU A 158 -15.24 7.33 -7.33
CA LEU A 158 -13.96 6.90 -7.88
C LEU A 158 -12.86 7.35 -6.93
N VAL A 159 -12.02 6.42 -6.52
CA VAL A 159 -10.81 6.67 -5.75
C VAL A 159 -9.60 6.50 -6.66
N ALA A 160 -8.84 7.57 -6.86
CA ALA A 160 -7.58 7.53 -7.60
C ALA A 160 -6.45 7.12 -6.64
N ALA A 161 -6.03 5.86 -6.74
CA ALA A 161 -4.96 5.23 -5.97
C ALA A 161 -3.84 4.68 -6.90
N ASP A 162 -3.68 5.27 -8.08
CA ASP A 162 -2.80 4.86 -9.18
C ASP A 162 -1.38 5.48 -9.11
N GLY A 163 -0.98 5.95 -7.91
CA GLY A 163 0.38 6.39 -7.61
C GLY A 163 0.63 7.89 -7.68
N THR A 164 1.89 8.29 -7.45
CA THR A 164 2.30 9.68 -7.19
C THR A 164 2.06 10.67 -8.34
N ARG A 165 1.96 10.16 -9.58
CA ARG A 165 1.72 10.97 -10.79
C ARG A 165 0.44 10.51 -11.49
N SER A 166 -0.64 10.42 -10.72
CA SER A 166 -1.96 10.01 -11.17
C SER A 166 -2.47 10.91 -12.31
N ALA A 167 -2.44 10.38 -13.53
CA ALA A 167 -3.06 11.04 -14.68
C ALA A 167 -4.58 11.14 -14.51
N LEU A 168 -5.17 10.19 -13.76
CA LEU A 168 -6.58 10.16 -13.42
C LEU A 168 -6.98 11.31 -12.48
N ALA A 169 -6.17 11.57 -11.45
CA ALA A 169 -6.40 12.72 -10.57
C ALA A 169 -6.29 14.04 -11.35
N ALA A 170 -5.27 14.16 -12.22
CA ALA A 170 -5.09 15.33 -13.07
C ALA A 170 -6.27 15.57 -14.03
N SER A 171 -6.80 14.51 -14.67
CA SER A 171 -7.99 14.64 -15.53
C SER A 171 -9.26 15.01 -14.75
N CYS A 172 -9.28 14.70 -13.45
CA CYS A 172 -10.31 15.16 -12.51
C CYS A 172 -10.07 16.59 -12.00
N GLY A 173 -9.08 17.31 -12.52
CA GLY A 173 -8.77 18.69 -12.12
C GLY A 173 -8.04 18.80 -10.77
N ILE A 174 -7.54 17.68 -10.22
CA ILE A 174 -6.75 17.68 -9.00
C ILE A 174 -5.32 18.07 -9.38
N GLN A 175 -4.86 19.18 -8.81
CA GLN A 175 -3.50 19.66 -8.98
C GLN A 175 -2.62 19.13 -7.85
N TRP A 176 -1.38 18.77 -8.19
CA TRP A 176 -0.37 18.35 -7.23
C TRP A 176 0.71 19.42 -7.12
N GLN A 177 1.29 19.54 -5.93
CA GLN A 177 2.43 20.43 -5.66
C GLN A 177 3.69 19.60 -5.49
N ARG A 178 4.82 20.13 -5.95
CA ARG A 178 6.14 19.53 -5.81
C ARG A 178 7.07 20.50 -5.10
N ASP A 179 7.64 20.04 -4.01
CA ASP A 179 8.83 20.65 -3.43
C ASP A 179 9.98 19.67 -3.65
N ASP A 180 11.00 20.10 -4.40
CA ASP A 180 12.17 19.26 -4.63
C ASP A 180 13.08 19.35 -3.40
N TYR A 181 13.36 18.21 -2.77
CA TYR A 181 14.22 18.14 -1.59
C TYR A 181 15.71 18.17 -1.98
N GLU A 182 16.04 18.22 -3.28
CA GLU A 182 17.40 18.26 -3.83
C GLU A 182 18.30 17.12 -3.31
N GLN A 183 17.67 16.02 -2.91
CA GLN A 183 18.30 14.83 -2.34
C GLN A 183 17.84 13.59 -3.09
N LEU A 184 18.76 12.62 -3.19
CA LEU A 184 18.49 11.31 -3.77
C LEU A 184 18.68 10.25 -2.70
N ALA A 185 17.69 9.37 -2.55
CA ALA A 185 17.81 8.17 -1.75
C ALA A 185 18.21 7.00 -2.64
N VAL A 186 19.33 6.34 -2.32
CA VAL A 186 19.75 5.09 -2.96
C VAL A 186 19.31 3.94 -2.08
N ILE A 187 18.54 3.00 -2.63
CA ILE A 187 18.03 1.83 -1.92
C ILE A 187 18.74 0.59 -2.47
N ALA A 188 19.30 -0.23 -1.58
CA ALA A 188 19.95 -1.49 -1.92
C ALA A 188 19.83 -2.49 -0.76
N ASN A 189 19.79 -3.78 -1.10
CA ASN A 189 19.93 -4.85 -0.11
C ASN A 189 21.41 -5.08 0.14
N VAL A 190 21.83 -5.00 1.40
CA VAL A 190 23.23 -5.13 1.82
C VAL A 190 23.34 -6.24 2.84
N SER A 191 24.27 -7.17 2.59
CA SER A 191 24.70 -8.12 3.62
C SER A 191 25.87 -7.51 4.39
N THR A 192 25.82 -7.62 5.72
CA THR A 192 26.83 -7.05 6.62
C THR A 192 27.52 -8.17 7.40
N ALA A 193 28.76 -7.92 7.84
CA ALA A 193 29.57 -8.94 8.53
C ALA A 193 29.00 -9.35 9.89
N LEU A 194 28.25 -8.45 10.53
CA LEU A 194 27.52 -8.71 11.76
C LEU A 194 26.02 -8.69 11.42
N PRO A 195 25.20 -9.57 12.01
CA PRO A 195 23.77 -9.44 11.85
C PRO A 195 23.32 -8.07 12.39
N PRO A 196 22.31 -7.44 11.78
CA PRO A 196 21.63 -6.33 12.44
C PRO A 196 21.16 -6.77 13.82
N SER A 197 21.06 -5.85 14.78
CA SER A 197 20.68 -6.15 16.17
C SER A 197 19.19 -6.54 16.35
N GLY A 198 18.64 -7.33 15.42
CA GLY A 198 17.30 -7.89 15.39
C GLY A 198 17.29 -9.17 14.52
N PRO A 199 16.24 -10.00 14.55
CA PRO A 199 16.19 -11.21 13.72
C PRO A 199 16.30 -10.83 12.24
N GLY A 200 17.33 -11.33 11.57
CA GLY A 200 17.55 -11.07 10.14
C GLY A 200 16.42 -11.61 9.27
N ILE A 201 16.14 -10.89 8.18
CA ILE A 201 15.48 -11.43 6.98
C ILE A 201 16.35 -12.53 6.36
#